data_AF-D8SMN0-F1
#
_entry.id   AF-D8SMN0-F1
#
_cell.length_a   1.000
_cell.length_b   1.000
_cell.length_c   1.000
_cell.angle_alpha   90.00
_cell.angle_beta   90.00
_cell.angle_gamma   90.00
#
_symmetry.space_group_name_H-M   'P 1'
#
loop_
_entity.id
_entity.type
_entity.pdbx_description
1 polymer ?
#
loop_
_entity_poly.entity_id
_entity_poly.type
_entity_poly.pdbx_seq_one_letter_code
_entity_poly.pdbx_strand_id
1 'polypeptide(L)'
;KRHTNVAVVRLKKHGKRFEIACYKNKVLSWRSKVEKDIDEVLQTHTVYCNVSKGILAKSKELMEAFGTTDEEKICLEILEKGELQIAGKEREVQLSSQFRDIATIVMDKTLNPETERPYTISMIERFMREAHFAVDPHRSSKKQALELIRELQKHYPIMRAQ
;
A
#
# COMPACT_ATOMS: atom_id res chain seq x y z
N LYS A 1 5.65 23.63 -14.31
CA LYS A 1 5.62 22.24 -14.84
C LYS A 1 4.77 21.39 -13.90
N ARG A 2 3.72 20.73 -14.39
CA ARG A 2 2.84 19.87 -13.57
C ARG A 2 3.46 18.48 -13.56
N HIS A 3 4.06 18.08 -12.44
CA HIS A 3 4.72 16.78 -12.33
C HIS A 3 3.64 15.69 -12.25
N THR A 4 3.58 14.83 -13.27
CA THR A 4 2.54 13.80 -13.44
C THR A 4 2.79 12.52 -12.61
N ASN A 5 3.94 12.40 -11.96
CA ASN A 5 4.36 11.23 -11.19
C ASN A 5 4.86 11.59 -9.78
N VAL A 6 4.08 12.40 -9.05
CA VAL A 6 4.35 12.71 -7.64
C VAL A 6 3.60 11.72 -6.75
N ALA A 7 4.31 11.09 -5.81
CA ALA A 7 3.72 10.43 -4.66
C ALA A 7 3.67 11.42 -3.49
N VAL A 8 2.61 11.34 -2.69
CA VAL A 8 2.44 12.21 -1.52
C VAL A 8 2.52 11.36 -0.27
N VAL A 9 3.42 11.70 0.65
CA VAL A 9 3.41 11.11 2.00
C VAL A 9 2.81 12.12 2.95
N ARG A 10 1.81 11.70 3.74
CA ARG A 10 1.07 12.55 4.66
C ARG A 10 1.31 12.15 6.10
N LEU A 11 1.56 13.13 6.96
CA LEU A 11 1.56 12.96 8.42
C LEU A 11 0.60 13.95 9.06
N LYS A 12 -0.23 13.48 9.99
CA LYS A 12 -1.10 14.34 10.81
C LYS A 12 -0.47 14.46 12.20
N LYS A 13 -0.10 15.67 12.61
CA LYS A 13 0.56 15.95 13.88
C LYS A 13 0.02 17.27 14.45
N HIS A 14 -0.26 17.33 15.75
CA HIS A 14 -0.83 18.51 16.41
C HIS A 14 -2.09 19.08 15.71
N GLY A 15 -2.98 18.19 15.25
CA GLY A 15 -4.21 18.57 14.53
C GLY A 15 -4.02 19.10 13.11
N LYS A 16 -2.78 19.38 12.68
CA LYS A 16 -2.43 19.88 11.34
C LYS A 16 -1.96 18.73 10.44
N ARG A 17 -2.05 18.95 9.13
CA ARG A 17 -1.63 18.00 8.09
C ARG A 17 -0.35 18.53 7.45
N PHE A 18 0.63 17.66 7.32
CA PHE A 18 1.89 17.91 6.64
C PHE A 18 2.08 16.86 5.56
N GLU A 19 2.51 17.29 4.40
CA GLU A 19 2.64 16.49 3.19
C GLU A 19 3.97 16.81 2.52
N ILE A 20 4.59 15.79 1.94
CA ILE A 20 5.84 15.91 1.17
C ILE A 20 5.66 15.30 -0.21
N ALA A 21 6.37 15.87 -1.19
CA ALA A 21 6.37 15.41 -2.57
C ALA A 21 7.54 14.45 -2.79
N CYS A 22 7.25 13.19 -3.08
CA CYS A 22 8.23 12.13 -3.31
C CYS A 22 8.10 11.53 -4.71
N TYR A 23 9.13 10.81 -5.15
CA TYR A 23 9.05 9.95 -6.31
C TYR A 23 8.35 8.62 -5.96
N LYS A 24 7.38 8.22 -6.79
CA LYS A 24 6.47 7.08 -6.55
C LYS A 24 7.15 5.77 -6.16
N ASN A 25 8.25 5.40 -6.83
CA ASN A 25 8.91 4.11 -6.61
C ASN A 25 9.98 4.17 -5.51
N LYS A 26 10.34 5.35 -5.02
CA LYS A 26 11.46 5.55 -4.11
C LYS A 26 11.04 5.51 -2.64
N VAL A 27 9.79 5.86 -2.32
CA VAL A 27 9.26 5.82 -0.93
C VAL A 27 9.27 4.40 -0.36
N LEU A 28 8.88 3.40 -1.15
CA LEU A 28 8.90 1.99 -0.71
C LEU A 28 10.34 1.47 -0.52
N SER A 29 11.26 1.87 -1.40
CA SER A 29 12.69 1.55 -1.30
C SER A 29 13.33 2.16 -0.06
N TRP A 30 12.96 3.40 0.28
CA TRP A 30 13.38 4.07 1.50
C TRP A 30 12.94 3.30 2.74
N ARG A 31 11.66 2.91 2.82
CA ARG A 31 11.12 2.12 3.95
C ARG A 31 11.76 0.73 4.06
N SER A 32 12.16 0.17 2.92
CA SER A 32 12.89 -1.10 2.86
C SER A 32 14.38 -0.94 3.17
N LYS A 33 14.85 0.29 3.47
CA LYS A 33 16.26 0.66 3.73
C LYS A 33 17.22 0.33 2.58
N VAL A 34 16.69 0.26 1.36
CA VAL A 34 17.46 0.02 0.13
C VAL A 34 18.07 1.34 -0.35
N GLU A 35 17.27 2.40 -0.37
CA GLU A 35 17.72 3.76 -0.71
C GLU A 35 18.11 4.51 0.56
N LYS A 36 19.26 5.20 0.53
CA LYS A 36 19.75 6.02 1.65
C LYS A 36 19.88 7.49 1.31
N ASP A 37 19.78 7.84 0.04
CA ASP A 37 19.85 9.22 -0.41
C ASP A 37 18.45 9.85 -0.40
N ILE A 38 18.30 10.95 0.33
CA ILE A 38 17.04 11.67 0.45
C ILE A 38 16.73 12.47 -0.82
N ASP A 39 17.76 12.95 -1.53
CA ASP A 39 17.62 13.72 -2.77
C ASP A 39 17.02 12.87 -3.89
N GLU A 40 17.26 11.55 -3.87
CA GLU A 40 16.68 10.61 -4.82
C GLU A 40 15.22 10.25 -4.49
N VAL A 41 14.79 10.45 -3.24
CA VAL A 41 13.45 10.08 -2.77
C VAL A 41 12.49 11.26 -2.85
N LEU A 42 12.94 12.44 -2.44
CA LEU A 42 12.17 13.68 -2.45
C LEU A 42 12.26 14.38 -3.80
N GLN A 43 11.17 14.99 -4.24
CA GLN A 43 11.24 15.91 -5.39
C GLN A 43 11.73 17.30 -4.97
N THR A 44 11.39 17.69 -3.75
CA THR A 44 11.69 18.99 -3.14
C THR A 44 11.85 18.80 -1.65
N HIS A 45 12.83 19.48 -1.04
CA HIS A 45 13.08 19.51 0.40
C HIS A 45 12.08 20.38 1.17
N THR A 46 10.85 20.49 0.66
CA THR A 46 9.86 21.46 1.14
C THR A 46 8.65 20.74 1.70
N VAL A 47 8.19 21.21 2.86
CA VAL A 47 7.02 20.65 3.55
C VAL A 47 5.78 21.45 3.17
N TYR A 48 4.75 20.73 2.70
CA TYR A 48 3.47 21.30 2.28
C TYR A 48 2.38 21.00 3.31
N CYS A 49 1.39 21.86 3.46
CA CYS A 49 0.11 21.47 4.05
C CYS A 49 -0.75 20.69 3.05
N ASN A 50 -0.56 20.97 1.76
CA ASN A 50 -1.23 20.27 0.67
C ASN A 50 -0.37 20.30 -0.61
N VAL A 51 0.17 19.16 -1.01
CA VAL A 51 1.02 19.06 -2.22
C VAL A 51 0.20 19.31 -3.48
N SER A 52 -1.02 18.77 -3.58
CA SER A 52 -1.88 18.91 -4.76
C SER A 52 -2.29 20.36 -5.04
N LYS A 53 -2.41 21.18 -4.00
CA LYS A 53 -2.74 22.62 -4.09
C LYS A 53 -1.50 23.52 -4.03
N GLY A 54 -0.31 22.97 -3.79
CA GLY A 54 0.93 23.74 -3.63
C GLY A 54 0.94 24.65 -2.40
N ILE A 55 0.22 24.29 -1.32
CA ILE A 55 0.16 25.10 -0.10
C ILE A 55 1.31 24.71 0.81
N LEU A 56 2.24 25.64 1.05
CA LEU A 56 3.41 25.45 1.92
C LEU A 56 3.04 25.49 3.40
N ALA A 57 3.75 24.71 4.21
CA ALA A 57 3.65 24.78 5.66
C ALA A 57 4.40 26.03 6.19
N LYS A 58 3.82 26.74 7.15
CA LYS A 58 4.48 27.91 7.75
C LYS A 58 5.48 27.46 8.81
N SER A 59 6.61 28.15 8.93
CA SER A 59 7.66 27.85 9.92
C SER A 59 7.13 27.79 11.37
N LYS A 60 6.13 28.63 11.72
CA LYS A 60 5.46 28.56 13.03
C LYS A 60 4.78 27.21 13.28
N GLU A 61 4.13 26.66 12.26
CA GLU A 61 3.41 25.38 12.36
C GLU A 61 4.38 24.20 12.38
N LEU A 62 5.48 24.30 11.63
CA LEU A 62 6.56 23.32 11.66
C LEU A 62 7.21 23.27 13.05
N MET A 63 7.52 24.42 13.64
CA MET A 63 8.09 24.50 14.98
C MET A 63 7.14 23.99 16.06
N GLU A 64 5.86 24.33 15.98
CA GLU A 64 4.83 23.81 16.90
C GLU A 64 4.65 22.29 16.77
N ALA A 65 4.67 21.75 15.56
CA ALA A 65 4.38 20.34 15.33
C ALA A 65 5.59 19.41 15.49
N PHE A 66 6.78 19.86 15.07
CA PHE A 66 8.01 19.06 15.00
C PHE A 66 9.10 19.55 15.94
N GLY A 67 8.95 20.72 16.57
CA GLY A 67 9.99 21.30 17.44
C GLY A 67 11.20 21.86 16.68
N THR A 68 11.13 21.87 15.35
CA THR A 68 12.21 22.35 14.47
C THR A 68 11.62 23.05 13.25
N THR A 69 12.39 23.93 12.63
CA THR A 69 12.09 24.55 11.32
C THR A 69 12.95 23.98 10.19
N ASP A 70 13.77 22.98 10.50
CA ASP A 70 14.62 22.29 9.54
C ASP A 70 13.75 21.35 8.67
N GLU A 71 13.43 21.79 7.45
CA GLU A 71 12.54 21.07 6.54
C GLU A 71 13.08 19.69 6.17
N GLU A 72 14.41 19.50 6.10
CA GLU A 72 15.03 18.22 5.74
C GLU A 72 14.77 17.16 6.83
N LYS A 73 15.01 17.52 8.10
CA LYS A 73 14.69 16.66 9.24
C LYS A 73 13.20 16.34 9.33
N ILE A 74 12.35 17.32 9.03
CA ILE A 74 10.90 17.13 9.04
C ILE A 74 10.48 16.18 7.91
N CYS A 75 11.05 16.32 6.72
CA CYS A 75 10.79 15.41 5.60
C CYS A 75 11.16 13.96 5.96
N LEU A 76 12.30 13.74 6.62
CA LEU A 76 12.71 12.42 7.13
C LEU A 76 11.68 11.85 8.11
N GLU A 77 11.21 12.65 9.08
CA GLU A 77 10.19 12.21 10.04
C GLU A 77 8.86 11.86 9.34
N ILE A 78 8.46 12.65 8.34
CA ILE A 78 7.23 12.40 7.56
C ILE A 78 7.39 11.15 6.67
N LEU A 79 8.56 10.90 6.08
CA LEU A 79 8.84 9.69 5.29
C LEU A 79 8.68 8.42 6.13
N GLU A 80 9.23 8.44 7.34
CA GLU A 80 9.27 7.30 8.26
C GLU A 80 7.90 7.04 8.91
N LYS A 81 7.27 8.08 9.48
CA LYS A 81 6.03 7.95 10.27
C LYS A 81 4.76 8.23 9.49
N GLY A 82 4.86 8.86 8.32
CA GLY A 82 3.70 9.25 7.53
C GLY A 82 3.06 8.09 6.79
N GLU A 83 1.93 8.34 6.15
CA GLU A 83 1.22 7.40 5.31
C GLU A 83 1.39 7.80 3.84
N LEU A 84 1.82 6.85 3.01
CA LEU A 84 1.91 7.04 1.56
C LEU A 84 0.49 7.10 0.98
N GLN A 85 0.11 8.25 0.43
CA GLN A 85 -1.12 8.42 -0.32
C GLN A 85 -0.92 7.85 -1.72
N ILE A 86 -1.37 6.62 -1.90
CA ILE A 86 -1.42 5.97 -3.21
C ILE A 86 -2.59 6.58 -4.00
N ALA A 87 -2.35 6.99 -5.24
CA ALA A 87 -3.40 7.52 -6.10
C ALA A 87 -4.48 6.45 -6.34
N GLY A 88 -5.75 6.86 -6.52
CA GLY A 88 -6.88 5.92 -6.68
C GLY A 88 -6.64 4.83 -7.73
N LYS A 89 -6.07 5.18 -8.89
CA LYS A 89 -5.73 4.22 -9.95
C LYS A 89 -4.64 3.23 -9.55
N GLU A 90 -3.63 3.68 -8.79
CA GLU A 90 -2.55 2.80 -8.32
C GLU A 90 -3.06 1.86 -7.22
N ARG A 91 -3.99 2.33 -6.39
CA ARG A 91 -4.68 1.47 -5.42
C ARG A 91 -5.48 0.38 -6.13
N GLU A 92 -6.17 0.69 -7.22
CA GLU A 92 -6.88 -0.31 -8.02
C GLU A 92 -5.91 -1.33 -8.64
N VAL A 93 -4.80 -0.87 -9.21
CA VAL A 93 -3.76 -1.78 -9.76
C VAL A 93 -3.19 -2.67 -8.66
N GLN A 94 -2.85 -2.12 -7.49
CA GLN A 94 -2.34 -2.89 -6.36
C GLN A 94 -3.35 -3.93 -5.86
N LEU A 95 -4.63 -3.52 -5.70
CA LEU A 95 -5.70 -4.43 -5.30
C LEU A 95 -5.90 -5.55 -6.34
N SER A 96 -5.91 -5.22 -7.63
CA SER A 96 -6.08 -6.21 -8.70
C SER A 96 -4.91 -7.19 -8.78
N SER A 97 -3.67 -6.71 -8.62
CA SER A 97 -2.47 -7.54 -8.57
C SER A 97 -2.52 -8.47 -7.37
N GLN A 98 -2.83 -7.94 -6.19
CA GLN A 98 -2.87 -8.71 -4.96
C GLN A 98 -4.02 -9.72 -4.94
N PHE A 99 -5.18 -9.37 -5.52
CA PHE A 99 -6.30 -10.29 -5.73
C PHE A 99 -5.85 -11.49 -6.58
N ARG A 100 -5.13 -11.24 -7.68
CA ARG A 100 -4.60 -12.29 -8.56
C ARG A 100 -3.52 -13.13 -7.87
N ASP A 101 -2.65 -12.52 -7.08
CA ASP A 101 -1.63 -13.22 -6.30
C ASP A 101 -2.28 -14.17 -5.27
N ILE A 102 -3.30 -13.69 -4.56
CA ILE A 102 -4.06 -14.51 -3.61
C ILE A 102 -4.72 -15.68 -4.35
N ALA A 103 -5.38 -15.44 -5.47
CA ALA A 103 -6.02 -16.49 -6.26
C ALA A 103 -5.00 -17.54 -6.73
N THR A 104 -3.81 -17.11 -7.15
CA THR A 104 -2.73 -18.00 -7.58
C THR A 104 -2.20 -18.86 -6.42
N ILE A 105 -2.02 -18.27 -5.23
CA ILE A 105 -1.59 -19.01 -4.03
C ILE A 105 -2.64 -20.05 -3.64
N VAL A 106 -3.92 -19.69 -3.68
CA VAL A 106 -5.00 -20.64 -3.35
C VAL A 106 -5.07 -21.76 -4.38
N MET A 107 -4.95 -21.45 -5.67
CA MET A 107 -4.89 -22.43 -6.75
C MET A 107 -3.77 -23.46 -6.53
N ASP A 108 -2.56 -23.01 -6.19
CA ASP A 108 -1.40 -23.88 -5.93
C ASP A 108 -1.54 -24.72 -4.65
N LYS A 109 -2.27 -24.21 -3.65
CA LYS A 109 -2.41 -24.84 -2.32
C LYS A 109 -3.73 -25.57 -2.11
N THR A 110 -4.57 -25.69 -3.13
CA THR A 110 -5.87 -26.35 -3.00
C THR A 110 -6.16 -27.34 -4.11
N LEU A 111 -6.88 -28.39 -3.74
CA LEU A 111 -7.27 -29.49 -4.61
C LEU A 111 -8.75 -29.77 -4.37
N ASN A 112 -9.44 -30.24 -5.40
CA ASN A 112 -10.76 -30.80 -5.24
C ASN A 112 -10.62 -32.24 -4.70
N PRO A 113 -11.16 -32.57 -3.51
CA PRO A 113 -11.05 -33.90 -2.92
C PRO A 113 -11.84 -34.97 -3.69
N GLU A 114 -12.84 -34.59 -4.48
CA GLU A 114 -13.67 -35.54 -5.24
C GLU A 114 -13.05 -35.93 -6.58
N THR A 115 -12.31 -35.01 -7.20
CA THR A 115 -11.73 -35.21 -8.54
C THR A 115 -10.20 -35.32 -8.52
N GLU A 116 -9.57 -35.05 -7.37
CA GLU A 116 -8.12 -34.93 -7.18
C GLU A 116 -7.44 -33.93 -8.12
N ARG A 117 -8.23 -33.03 -8.75
CA ARG A 117 -7.74 -32.02 -9.69
C ARG A 117 -7.60 -30.66 -9.01
N PRO A 118 -6.59 -29.87 -9.39
CA PRO A 118 -6.48 -28.49 -8.94
C PRO A 118 -7.60 -27.65 -9.55
N TYR A 119 -8.06 -26.65 -8.79
CA TYR A 119 -8.96 -25.63 -9.33
C TYR A 119 -8.20 -24.73 -10.31
N THR A 120 -8.90 -24.18 -11.32
CA THR A 120 -8.30 -23.17 -12.19
C THR A 120 -8.37 -21.79 -11.54
N ILE A 121 -7.46 -20.88 -11.92
CA ILE A 121 -7.45 -19.51 -11.40
C ILE A 121 -8.82 -18.82 -11.58
N SER A 122 -9.46 -19.00 -12.73
CA SER A 122 -10.77 -18.41 -13.02
C SER A 122 -11.89 -18.90 -12.10
N MET A 123 -11.82 -20.16 -11.64
CA MET A 123 -12.76 -20.71 -10.65
C MET A 123 -12.54 -20.07 -9.28
N ILE A 124 -11.27 -19.97 -8.85
CA ILE A 124 -10.92 -19.32 -7.58
C ILE A 124 -11.33 -17.84 -7.58
N GLU A 125 -11.09 -17.11 -8.66
CA GLU A 125 -11.54 -15.71 -8.77
C GLU A 125 -13.06 -15.58 -8.68
N ARG A 126 -13.80 -16.53 -9.28
CA ARG A 126 -15.26 -16.56 -9.16
C ARG A 126 -15.68 -16.81 -7.71
N PHE A 127 -15.07 -17.78 -7.03
CA PHE A 127 -15.34 -18.07 -5.63
C PHE A 127 -15.01 -16.89 -4.72
N MET A 128 -13.91 -16.17 -4.97
CA MET A 128 -13.58 -14.95 -4.24
C MET A 128 -14.64 -13.85 -4.41
N ARG A 129 -15.19 -13.70 -5.63
CA ARG A 129 -16.27 -12.75 -5.92
C ARG A 129 -17.60 -13.16 -5.27
N GLU A 130 -17.94 -14.45 -5.31
CA GLU A 130 -19.15 -15.02 -4.69
C GLU A 130 -19.10 -14.96 -3.16
N ALA A 131 -17.93 -15.17 -2.56
CA ALA A 131 -17.70 -15.03 -1.12
C ALA A 131 -17.58 -13.57 -0.66
N HIS A 132 -17.64 -12.59 -1.58
CA HIS A 132 -17.42 -11.17 -1.30
C HIS A 132 -16.13 -10.89 -0.50
N PHE A 133 -15.05 -11.61 -0.82
CA PHE A 133 -13.78 -11.51 -0.08
C PHE A 133 -13.14 -10.13 -0.25
N ALA A 134 -12.96 -9.41 0.85
CA ALA A 134 -12.35 -8.09 0.86
C ALA A 134 -10.81 -8.19 0.97
N VAL A 135 -10.11 -7.89 -0.12
CA VAL A 135 -8.63 -7.86 -0.14
C VAL A 135 -8.10 -6.63 0.59
N ASP A 136 -7.18 -6.86 1.52
CA ASP A 136 -6.48 -5.82 2.28
C ASP A 136 -5.06 -5.59 1.71
N PRO A 137 -4.76 -4.40 1.16
CA PRO A 137 -3.45 -4.12 0.58
C PRO A 137 -2.30 -4.04 1.60
N HIS A 138 -2.61 -3.89 2.89
CA HIS A 138 -1.60 -3.78 3.95
C HIS A 138 -1.24 -5.14 4.58
N ARG A 139 -2.01 -6.19 4.30
CA ARG A 139 -1.78 -7.54 4.82
C ARG A 139 -1.11 -8.41 3.76
N SER A 140 -0.26 -9.36 4.17
CA SER A 140 0.41 -10.24 3.20
C SER A 140 -0.56 -11.16 2.46
N SER A 141 -0.32 -11.38 1.17
CA SER A 141 -1.14 -12.25 0.31
C SER A 141 -1.23 -13.68 0.85
N LYS A 142 -0.16 -14.19 1.48
CA LYS A 142 -0.15 -15.53 2.10
C LYS A 142 -1.11 -15.66 3.27
N LYS A 143 -1.20 -14.64 4.14
CA LYS A 143 -2.12 -14.67 5.28
C LYS A 143 -3.57 -14.61 4.80
N GLN A 144 -3.84 -13.74 3.83
CA GLN A 144 -5.18 -13.61 3.23
C GLN A 144 -5.60 -14.87 2.48
N ALA A 145 -4.68 -15.53 1.76
CA ALA A 145 -4.97 -16.80 1.09
C ALA A 145 -5.41 -17.90 2.06
N LEU A 146 -4.80 -17.99 3.25
CA LEU A 146 -5.20 -18.96 4.28
C LEU A 146 -6.61 -18.69 4.83
N GLU A 147 -6.97 -17.42 5.02
CA GLU A 147 -8.31 -17.02 5.44
C GLU A 147 -9.34 -17.36 4.37
N LEU A 148 -9.04 -17.02 3.12
CA LEU A 148 -9.88 -17.35 1.98
C LEU A 148 -10.10 -18.86 1.84
N ILE A 149 -9.07 -19.70 1.98
CA ILE A 149 -9.23 -21.16 1.92
C ILE A 149 -10.22 -21.66 2.98
N ARG A 150 -10.14 -21.15 4.21
CA ARG A 150 -11.07 -21.52 5.30
C ARG A 150 -12.50 -21.09 5.03
N GLU A 151 -12.67 -19.95 4.37
CA GLU A 151 -13.98 -19.44 4.00
C GLU A 151 -14.60 -20.25 2.85
N LEU A 152 -13.82 -20.52 1.80
CA LEU A 152 -14.27 -21.32 0.67
C LEU A 152 -14.57 -22.78 1.07
N GLN A 153 -13.85 -23.33 2.04
CA GLN A 153 -14.10 -24.66 2.62
C GLN A 153 -15.52 -24.84 3.19
N LYS A 154 -16.21 -23.75 3.57
CA LYS A 154 -17.57 -23.81 4.08
C LYS A 154 -18.62 -24.00 2.98
N HIS A 155 -18.31 -23.57 1.76
CA HIS A 155 -19.25 -23.48 0.65
C HIS A 155 -18.91 -24.43 -0.51
N TYR A 156 -17.64 -24.84 -0.64
CA TYR A 156 -17.14 -25.65 -1.74
C TYR A 156 -16.24 -26.78 -1.22
N PRO A 157 -16.18 -27.94 -1.92
CA PRO A 157 -15.29 -29.04 -1.56
C PRO A 157 -13.84 -28.67 -1.94
N ILE A 158 -13.19 -27.87 -1.09
CA ILE A 158 -11.81 -27.43 -1.28
C ILE A 158 -10.95 -28.02 -0.18
N MET A 159 -9.97 -28.84 -0.54
CA MET A 159 -9.01 -29.39 0.40
C MET A 159 -7.67 -28.69 0.23
N ARG A 160 -7.01 -28.41 1.35
CA ARG A 160 -5.65 -27.87 1.32
C ARG A 160 -4.69 -28.99 0.92
N ALA A 161 -3.92 -28.78 -0.13
CA ALA A 161 -2.79 -29.63 -0.49
C ALA A 161 -1.73 -29.52 0.64
N GLN A 162 -1.32 -30.65 1.19
CA GLN A 162 -0.34 -30.73 2.28
C GLN A 162 1.07 -30.37 1.80
#